data_AF-A0A7W1GXE8-F1
#
_entry.id   AF-A0A7W1GXE8-F1
#
_cell.length_a   1.000
_cell.length_b   1.000
_cell.length_c   1.000
_cell.angle_alpha   90.00
_cell.angle_beta   90.00
_cell.angle_gamma   90.00
#
_symmetry.space_group_name_H-M   'P 1'
#
loop_
_entity.id
_entity.type
_entity.pdbx_description
1 polymer ?
#
loop_
_entity_poly.entity_id
_entity_poly.type
_entity_poly.pdbx_seq_one_letter_code
_entity_poly.pdbx_strand_id
1 'polypeptide(L)'
;MVRHVLVLIGLAFAVCSVAQGPRTLKPDDLKGLSVRNIGPANMGGRVADIALVPGKAKAFYVAFAIGGVWKTENAGTTFTPLFDGQETLCIGSIAVAKTKDEKEVVWVGTGEGNGRNSSSWGNGVYRSVDSGSTWEHKGLEKTHDIPRVAVDPRNADVCYVAAMGRLWGPNAERGVYKTTDGGKTCRIR
;
A
#
# COMPACT_ATOMS: atom_id res chain seq x y z
N MET A 1 14.96 -8.30 -88.99
CA MET A 1 16.35 -8.37 -88.50
C MET A 1 16.58 -7.16 -87.59
N VAL A 2 17.26 -7.36 -86.45
CA VAL A 2 17.18 -6.63 -85.18
C VAL A 2 17.74 -5.19 -85.18
N ARG A 3 17.21 -4.36 -84.24
CA ARG A 3 17.76 -3.16 -83.53
C ARG A 3 16.79 -1.97 -83.69
N HIS A 4 16.32 -1.21 -82.69
CA HIS A 4 16.98 -0.56 -81.53
C HIS A 4 15.87 -0.31 -80.46
N VAL A 5 15.95 -0.81 -79.21
CA VAL A 5 16.63 -0.24 -78.02
C VAL A 5 15.98 1.07 -77.49
N LEU A 6 15.29 0.91 -76.34
CA LEU A 6 15.01 1.82 -75.21
C LEU A 6 14.41 3.21 -75.43
N VAL A 7 13.20 3.40 -74.89
CA VAL A 7 12.81 4.66 -74.22
C VAL A 7 12.36 4.34 -72.79
N LEU A 8 13.04 4.98 -71.86
CA LEU A 8 12.93 4.91 -70.41
C LEU A 8 11.50 5.07 -69.86
N ILE A 9 11.07 4.13 -69.02
CA ILE A 9 10.06 4.38 -67.98
C ILE A 9 10.81 4.32 -66.64
N GLY A 10 11.45 5.43 -66.30
CA GLY A 10 11.97 5.70 -64.96
C GLY A 10 11.02 6.68 -64.28
N LEU A 11 9.86 6.22 -63.80
CA LEU A 11 9.05 7.02 -62.88
C LEU A 11 9.54 6.72 -61.46
N ALA A 12 10.42 7.60 -60.98
CA ALA A 12 10.91 7.59 -59.61
C ALA A 12 9.71 7.65 -58.63
N PHE A 13 9.54 6.61 -57.83
CA PHE A 13 8.75 6.70 -56.59
C PHE A 13 9.52 7.61 -55.63
N ALA A 14 9.29 8.91 -55.73
CA ALA A 14 9.65 9.86 -54.70
C ALA A 14 8.75 9.60 -53.49
N VAL A 15 9.17 8.69 -52.61
CA VAL A 15 8.55 8.55 -51.29
C VAL A 15 8.96 9.78 -50.50
N CYS A 16 8.12 10.82 -50.52
CA CYS A 16 8.19 11.90 -49.54
C CYS A 16 8.11 11.28 -48.15
N SER A 17 9.25 11.18 -47.47
CA SER A 17 9.26 10.96 -46.03
C SER A 17 8.68 12.21 -45.39
N VAL A 18 7.36 12.20 -45.17
CA VAL A 18 6.73 13.20 -44.30
C VAL A 18 7.35 12.97 -42.93
N ALA A 19 8.21 13.89 -42.50
CA ALA A 19 8.71 13.89 -41.14
C ALA A 19 7.50 13.88 -40.21
N GLN A 20 7.27 12.77 -39.50
CA GLN A 20 6.21 12.71 -38.50
C GLN A 20 6.53 13.77 -37.45
N GLY A 21 5.65 14.79 -37.35
CA GLY A 21 5.71 15.75 -36.25
C GLY A 21 5.65 15.02 -34.91
N PRO A 22 6.05 15.69 -33.81
CA PRO A 22 6.08 15.06 -32.49
C PRO A 22 4.72 14.43 -32.17
N ARG A 23 4.71 13.10 -32.00
CA ARG A 23 3.50 12.35 -31.66
C ARG A 23 3.05 12.74 -30.26
N THR A 24 1.79 13.14 -30.13
CA THR A 24 1.13 13.31 -28.82
C THR A 24 0.65 11.94 -28.33
N LEU A 25 1.05 11.54 -27.13
CA LEU A 25 0.59 10.29 -26.50
C LEU A 25 -0.88 10.41 -26.10
N LYS A 26 -1.67 9.39 -26.42
CA LYS A 26 -3.08 9.23 -26.00
C LYS A 26 -3.18 8.12 -24.96
N PRO A 27 -4.22 8.12 -24.09
CA PRO A 27 -4.45 7.00 -23.16
C PRO A 27 -4.49 5.63 -23.84
N ASP A 28 -5.03 5.55 -25.06
CA ASP A 28 -5.07 4.31 -25.87
C ASP A 28 -3.68 3.77 -26.21
N ASP A 29 -2.67 4.63 -26.34
CA ASP A 29 -1.29 4.23 -26.62
C ASP A 29 -0.65 3.46 -25.46
N LEU A 30 -1.19 3.63 -24.24
CA LEU A 30 -0.68 3.00 -23.02
C LEU A 30 -1.47 1.74 -22.65
N LYS A 31 -2.59 1.44 -23.31
CA LYS A 31 -3.45 0.28 -22.98
C LYS A 31 -2.73 -1.07 -23.07
N GLY A 32 -1.72 -1.18 -23.95
CA GLY A 32 -0.91 -2.38 -24.09
C GLY A 32 0.22 -2.52 -23.07
N LEU A 33 0.45 -1.50 -22.24
CA LEU A 33 1.50 -1.54 -21.22
C LEU A 33 0.95 -2.13 -19.93
N SER A 34 1.60 -3.17 -19.43
CA SER A 34 1.36 -3.70 -18.10
C SER A 34 2.47 -3.24 -17.15
N VAL A 35 2.08 -2.73 -15.99
CA VAL A 35 3.03 -2.47 -14.90
C VAL A 35 3.47 -3.82 -14.36
N ARG A 36 4.78 -4.03 -14.28
CA ARG A 36 5.36 -5.22 -13.65
C ARG A 36 6.44 -4.81 -12.66
N ASN A 37 6.52 -5.53 -11.55
CA ASN A 37 7.64 -5.38 -10.64
C ASN A 37 8.92 -5.90 -11.32
N ILE A 38 10.00 -5.10 -11.27
CA ILE A 38 11.31 -5.47 -11.83
C ILE A 38 12.29 -5.97 -10.75
N GLY A 39 11.82 -6.13 -9.51
CA GLY A 39 12.64 -6.41 -8.35
C GLY A 39 13.39 -5.16 -7.83
N PRO A 40 13.98 -5.24 -6.63
CA PRO A 40 14.79 -4.15 -6.09
C PRO A 40 16.12 -4.05 -6.83
N ALA A 41 16.38 -2.92 -7.48
CA ALA A 41 17.65 -2.66 -8.18
C ALA A 41 18.74 -2.04 -7.28
N ASN A 42 18.39 -1.41 -6.14
CA ASN A 42 19.40 -0.85 -5.24
C ASN A 42 18.93 -0.53 -3.80
N MET A 43 17.63 -0.32 -3.53
CA MET A 43 17.14 -0.03 -2.16
C MET A 43 15.86 -0.80 -1.83
N GLY A 44 15.85 -1.45 -0.66
CA GLY A 44 14.66 -2.03 -0.04
C GLY A 44 13.89 -0.98 0.78
N GLY A 45 12.60 -1.22 1.00
CA GLY A 45 11.76 -0.41 1.89
C GLY A 45 11.95 -0.77 3.36
N ARG A 46 11.55 0.14 4.26
CA ARG A 46 11.53 -0.10 5.71
C ARG A 46 10.27 -0.86 6.11
N VAL A 47 10.43 -2.06 6.66
CA VAL A 47 9.36 -2.77 7.37
C VAL A 47 9.16 -2.11 8.73
N ALA A 48 7.95 -1.65 8.99
CA ALA A 48 7.57 -1.04 10.26
C ALA A 48 7.14 -2.10 11.29
N ASP A 49 6.37 -3.10 10.86
CA ASP A 49 5.83 -4.13 11.74
C ASP A 49 5.42 -5.38 10.95
N ILE A 50 5.34 -6.53 11.63
CA ILE A 50 4.91 -7.82 11.05
C ILE A 50 3.89 -8.45 12.00
N ALA A 51 2.74 -8.86 11.47
CA ALA A 51 1.70 -9.55 12.25
C ALA A 51 1.49 -10.98 11.73
N LEU A 52 1.73 -11.96 12.60
CA LEU A 52 1.50 -13.38 12.30
C LEU A 52 0.02 -13.72 12.44
N VAL A 53 -0.52 -14.54 11.52
CA VAL A 53 -1.91 -14.98 11.60
C VAL A 53 -2.03 -16.16 12.59
N PRO A 54 -2.83 -16.05 13.67
CA PRO A 54 -2.96 -17.11 14.66
C PRO A 54 -3.47 -18.42 14.04
N GLY A 55 -2.70 -19.50 14.21
CA GLY A 55 -3.02 -20.82 13.68
C GLY A 55 -2.66 -21.02 12.20
N LYS A 56 -2.05 -20.04 11.52
CA LYS A 56 -1.60 -20.18 10.12
C LYS A 56 -0.11 -19.86 9.98
N ALA A 57 0.74 -20.88 10.14
CA ALA A 57 2.20 -20.72 10.14
C ALA A 57 2.81 -20.14 8.84
N LYS A 58 2.09 -20.22 7.72
CA LYS A 58 2.54 -19.70 6.41
C LYS A 58 1.96 -18.32 6.09
N ALA A 59 1.04 -17.81 6.90
CA ALA A 59 0.33 -16.58 6.63
C ALA A 59 0.75 -15.48 7.62
N PHE A 60 1.15 -14.34 7.08
CA PHE A 60 1.48 -13.15 7.87
C PHE A 60 1.31 -11.88 7.05
N TYR A 61 1.12 -10.79 7.77
CA TYR A 61 1.03 -9.45 7.23
C TYR A 61 2.34 -8.70 7.48
N VAL A 62 2.71 -7.85 6.52
CA VAL A 62 3.87 -6.96 6.60
C VAL A 62 3.39 -5.54 6.39
N ALA A 63 3.73 -4.66 7.34
CA ALA A 63 3.47 -3.23 7.27
C ALA A 63 4.75 -2.49 6.91
N PHE A 64 4.68 -1.61 5.92
CA PHE A 64 5.81 -0.80 5.48
C PHE A 64 5.65 0.66 5.91
N ALA A 65 6.77 1.29 6.25
CA ALA A 65 6.80 2.70 6.66
C ALA A 65 6.23 3.63 5.58
N ILE A 66 6.43 3.32 4.29
CA ILE A 66 5.82 4.04 3.14
C ILE A 66 5.58 3.01 2.02
N GLY A 67 4.69 2.05 2.26
CA GLY A 67 4.42 0.97 1.30
C GLY A 67 3.15 0.17 1.59
N GLY A 68 2.31 0.65 2.52
CA GLY A 68 1.04 0.02 2.85
C GLY A 68 1.20 -1.31 3.58
N VAL A 69 0.15 -2.12 3.47
CA VAL A 69 0.05 -3.45 4.07
C VAL A 69 0.07 -4.50 2.97
N TRP A 70 0.88 -5.53 3.19
CA TRP A 70 1.00 -6.69 2.32
C TRP A 70 0.73 -7.96 3.11
N LYS A 71 0.22 -8.99 2.44
CA LYS A 71 -0.01 -10.32 3.04
C LYS A 71 0.63 -11.39 2.20
N THR A 72 1.19 -12.39 2.87
CA THR A 72 1.56 -13.66 2.25
C THR A 72 0.70 -14.80 2.81
N GLU A 73 0.47 -15.82 2.00
CA GLU A 73 -0.18 -17.09 2.39
C GLU A 73 0.79 -18.28 2.22
N ASN A 74 2.01 -18.04 1.73
CA ASN A 74 2.98 -19.06 1.32
C ASN A 74 4.38 -18.79 1.88
N ALA A 75 4.43 -18.41 3.17
CA ALA A 75 5.66 -18.21 3.94
C ALA A 75 6.62 -17.18 3.34
N GLY A 76 6.06 -16.13 2.71
CA GLY A 76 6.84 -15.03 2.14
C GLY A 76 7.37 -15.28 0.73
N THR A 77 6.92 -16.34 0.05
CA THR A 77 7.29 -16.58 -1.36
C THR A 77 6.67 -15.52 -2.28
N THR A 78 5.40 -15.17 -2.05
CA THR A 78 4.70 -14.09 -2.75
C THR A 78 3.91 -13.23 -1.77
N PHE A 79 3.68 -11.98 -2.13
CA PHE A 79 2.90 -11.04 -1.35
C PHE A 79 1.81 -10.37 -2.20
N THR A 80 0.65 -10.16 -1.60
CA THR A 80 -0.48 -9.42 -2.17
C THR A 80 -0.58 -8.06 -1.47
N PRO A 81 -0.63 -6.94 -2.21
CA PRO A 81 -0.89 -5.63 -1.61
C PRO A 81 -2.36 -5.55 -1.20
N LEU A 82 -2.61 -5.01 0.00
CA LEU A 82 -3.95 -4.94 0.59
C LEU A 82 -4.40 -3.52 0.90
N PHE A 83 -3.52 -2.52 0.78
CA PHE A 83 -3.76 -1.16 1.30
C PHE A 83 -3.64 -0.05 0.25
N ASP A 84 -3.49 -0.40 -1.04
CA ASP A 84 -3.20 0.56 -2.12
C ASP A 84 -4.34 1.57 -2.37
N GLY A 85 -5.56 1.26 -1.93
CA GLY A 85 -6.73 2.14 -2.07
C GLY A 85 -6.94 3.14 -0.94
N GLN A 86 -6.05 3.21 0.05
CA GLN A 86 -6.20 4.08 1.21
C GLN A 86 -5.48 5.42 1.02
N GLU A 87 -5.91 6.46 1.75
CA GLU A 87 -5.37 7.82 1.64
C GLU A 87 -3.89 7.94 2.03
N THR A 88 -3.40 7.04 2.87
CA THR A 88 -1.99 6.97 3.27
C THR A 88 -1.49 5.54 3.15
N LEU A 89 -0.24 5.41 2.71
CA LEU A 89 0.51 4.15 2.72
C LEU A 89 1.55 4.12 3.84
N CYS A 90 1.53 5.11 4.72
CA CYS A 90 2.44 5.17 5.85
C CYS A 90 1.90 4.37 7.02
N ILE A 91 2.51 3.22 7.30
CA ILE A 91 2.07 2.34 8.37
C ILE A 91 3.07 2.36 9.52
N GLY A 92 2.57 2.56 10.74
CA GLY A 92 3.35 2.50 11.96
C GLY A 92 3.26 1.16 12.68
N SER A 93 2.08 0.51 12.66
CA SER A 93 1.89 -0.81 13.28
C SER A 93 0.72 -1.57 12.68
N ILE A 94 0.81 -2.90 12.77
CA ILE A 94 -0.25 -3.83 12.36
C ILE A 94 -0.46 -4.90 13.44
N ALA A 95 -1.71 -5.26 13.68
CA ALA A 95 -2.04 -6.37 14.56
C ALA A 95 -3.20 -7.17 13.97
N VAL A 96 -3.20 -8.48 14.20
CA VAL A 96 -4.25 -9.38 13.71
C VAL A 96 -4.77 -10.25 14.85
N ALA A 97 -6.09 -10.39 14.89
CA ALA A 97 -6.80 -11.35 15.73
C ALA A 97 -7.73 -12.18 14.85
N LYS A 98 -8.31 -13.23 15.44
CA LYS A 98 -9.35 -14.02 14.79
C LYS A 98 -10.65 -13.93 15.54
N THR A 99 -11.75 -13.95 14.80
CA THR A 99 -13.07 -14.19 15.37
C THR A 99 -13.22 -15.66 15.75
N LYS A 100 -14.29 -15.99 16.47
CA LYS A 100 -14.65 -17.38 16.78
C LYS A 100 -14.86 -18.23 15.52
N ASP A 101 -15.30 -17.61 14.43
CA ASP A 101 -15.49 -18.25 13.12
C ASP A 101 -14.22 -18.20 12.26
N GLU A 102 -13.06 -18.05 12.88
CA GLU A 102 -11.74 -18.12 12.25
C GLU A 102 -11.45 -17.04 11.20
N LYS A 103 -12.26 -15.96 11.16
CA LYS A 103 -12.04 -14.80 10.27
C LYS A 103 -10.97 -13.88 10.84
N GLU A 104 -10.07 -13.43 9.98
CA GLU A 104 -8.99 -12.50 10.36
C GLU A 104 -9.54 -11.07 10.45
N VAL A 105 -9.37 -10.47 11.62
CA VAL A 105 -9.64 -9.05 11.85
C VAL A 105 -8.29 -8.36 11.99
N VAL A 106 -8.05 -7.40 11.09
CA VAL A 106 -6.76 -6.72 10.98
C VAL A 106 -6.94 -5.27 11.42
N TRP A 107 -6.07 -4.83 12.31
CA TRP A 107 -5.98 -3.46 12.79
C TRP A 107 -4.67 -2.83 12.32
N VAL A 108 -4.75 -1.60 11.81
CA VAL A 108 -3.62 -0.87 11.25
C VAL A 108 -3.58 0.51 11.87
N GLY A 109 -2.45 0.84 12.51
CA GLY A 109 -2.12 2.20 12.90
C GLY A 109 -1.26 2.85 11.82
N THR A 110 -1.72 3.97 11.28
CA THR A 110 -0.97 4.72 10.26
C THR A 110 -0.04 5.76 10.90
N GLY A 111 0.99 6.13 10.16
CA GLY A 111 2.03 7.07 10.59
C GLY A 111 3.11 6.40 11.42
N GLU A 112 4.33 6.50 10.96
CA GLU A 112 5.41 5.72 11.52
C GLU A 112 5.96 6.29 12.83
N GLY A 113 6.41 5.40 13.71
CA GLY A 113 7.07 5.77 14.97
C GLY A 113 8.53 6.19 14.85
N ASN A 114 9.13 6.05 13.67
CA ASN A 114 10.56 6.27 13.49
C ASN A 114 10.83 7.75 13.24
N GLY A 115 10.80 8.56 14.31
CA GLY A 115 11.09 9.99 14.28
C GLY A 115 12.51 10.32 13.80
N ARG A 116 12.74 10.20 12.48
CA ARG A 116 14.03 10.38 11.80
C ARG A 116 13.88 11.40 10.67
N ASN A 117 14.99 11.69 9.99
CA ASN A 117 15.11 12.67 8.90
C ASN A 117 14.15 12.40 7.71
N SER A 118 13.55 11.20 7.66
CA SER A 118 12.53 10.80 6.68
C SER A 118 11.46 10.00 7.42
N SER A 119 10.38 10.68 7.79
CA SER A 119 9.20 10.15 8.45
C SER A 119 7.95 10.67 7.76
N SER A 120 7.03 9.79 7.41
CA SER A 120 5.71 10.18 6.90
C SER A 120 4.67 10.11 8.02
N TRP A 121 3.75 11.06 8.00
CA TRP A 121 2.55 11.05 8.83
C TRP A 121 1.48 10.08 8.31
N GLY A 122 0.71 9.55 9.24
CA GLY A 122 -0.53 8.83 8.98
C GLY A 122 -1.75 9.71 9.15
N ASN A 123 -2.91 9.08 9.06
CA ASN A 123 -4.22 9.70 9.23
C ASN A 123 -5.11 8.88 10.19
N GLY A 124 -4.54 8.14 11.14
CA GLY A 124 -5.30 7.42 12.17
C GLY A 124 -5.32 5.91 12.00
N VAL A 125 -6.44 5.28 12.38
CA VAL A 125 -6.55 3.81 12.47
C VAL A 125 -7.48 3.27 11.40
N TYR A 126 -7.10 2.14 10.81
CA TYR A 126 -7.96 1.36 9.93
C TYR A 126 -8.23 -0.02 10.52
N ARG A 127 -9.39 -0.58 10.15
CA ARG A 127 -9.79 -1.94 10.51
C ARG A 127 -10.35 -2.66 9.30
N SER A 128 -9.98 -3.93 9.16
CA SER A 128 -10.58 -4.87 8.20
C SER A 128 -11.17 -6.06 8.95
N VAL A 129 -12.30 -6.57 8.47
CA VAL A 129 -12.98 -7.79 8.98
C VAL A 129 -13.01 -8.93 7.96
N ASP A 130 -12.35 -8.73 6.83
CA ASP A 130 -12.32 -9.64 5.69
C ASP A 130 -10.88 -9.91 5.25
N SER A 131 -9.97 -10.07 6.23
CA SER A 131 -8.55 -10.40 6.00
C SER A 131 -7.78 -9.35 5.18
N GLY A 132 -8.24 -8.10 5.15
CA GLY A 132 -7.63 -6.98 4.45
C GLY A 132 -8.15 -6.75 3.03
N SER A 133 -9.24 -7.40 2.61
CA SER A 133 -9.87 -7.12 1.32
C SER A 133 -10.56 -5.75 1.29
N THR A 134 -11.18 -5.34 2.38
CA THR A 134 -11.75 -4.00 2.57
C THR A 134 -11.31 -3.40 3.91
N TRP A 135 -11.26 -2.07 3.95
CA TRP A 135 -10.81 -1.32 5.11
C TRP A 135 -11.82 -0.23 5.46
N GLU A 136 -12.06 -0.08 6.75
CA GLU A 136 -12.86 1.01 7.32
C GLU A 136 -11.95 1.88 8.18
N HIS A 137 -12.01 3.19 7.96
CA HIS A 137 -11.31 4.17 8.79
C HIS A 137 -12.03 4.33 10.14
N LYS A 138 -11.28 4.31 11.24
CA LYS A 138 -11.78 4.27 12.63
C LYS A 138 -11.41 5.52 13.44
N GLY A 139 -11.10 6.61 12.76
CA GLY A 139 -10.75 7.88 13.39
C GLY A 139 -9.29 7.98 13.84
N LEU A 140 -9.03 8.92 14.75
CA LEU A 140 -7.69 9.29 15.24
C LEU A 140 -6.83 10.02 14.19
N GLU A 141 -7.45 10.73 13.26
CA GLU A 141 -6.79 11.46 12.16
C GLU A 141 -5.71 12.42 12.65
N LYS A 142 -5.96 13.04 13.80
CA LYS A 142 -5.08 14.05 14.38
C LYS A 142 -3.89 13.47 15.15
N THR A 143 -3.82 12.16 15.38
CA THR A 143 -2.67 11.55 16.06
C THR A 143 -1.42 11.59 15.19
N HIS A 144 -1.56 11.62 13.87
CA HIS A 144 -0.48 11.50 12.87
C HIS A 144 0.30 10.19 12.99
N ASP A 145 1.04 9.97 14.07
CA ASP A 145 1.98 8.87 14.23
C ASP A 145 1.47 7.85 15.25
N ILE A 146 1.20 6.62 14.77
CA ILE A 146 0.71 5.49 15.58
C ILE A 146 1.75 4.36 15.51
N PRO A 147 2.78 4.38 16.38
CA PRO A 147 3.82 3.36 16.42
C PRO A 147 3.35 1.99 16.92
N ARG A 148 2.17 1.88 17.54
CA ARG A 148 1.70 0.61 18.08
C ARG A 148 0.18 0.49 18.08
N VAL A 149 -0.28 -0.64 17.55
CA VAL A 149 -1.61 -1.19 17.82
C VAL A 149 -1.48 -2.57 18.47
N ALA A 150 -2.42 -2.91 19.34
CA ALA A 150 -2.52 -4.23 19.96
C ALA A 150 -3.99 -4.63 20.09
N VAL A 151 -4.34 -5.82 19.58
CA VAL A 151 -5.70 -6.36 19.59
C VAL A 151 -5.81 -7.48 20.62
N ASP A 152 -6.93 -7.58 21.34
CA ASP A 152 -7.16 -8.71 22.25
C ASP A 152 -7.39 -9.99 21.43
N PRO A 153 -6.56 -11.04 21.59
CA PRO A 153 -6.69 -12.27 20.82
C PRO A 153 -8.00 -13.04 21.11
N ARG A 154 -8.69 -12.72 22.21
CA ARG A 154 -9.95 -13.35 22.60
C ARG A 154 -11.17 -12.56 22.13
N ASN A 155 -10.98 -11.27 21.80
CA ASN A 155 -12.03 -10.40 21.29
C ASN A 155 -11.44 -9.34 20.34
N ALA A 156 -11.58 -9.58 19.05
CA ALA A 156 -11.05 -8.72 18.00
C ALA A 156 -11.66 -7.30 17.94
N ASP A 157 -12.72 -7.04 18.69
CA ASP A 157 -13.33 -5.70 18.83
C ASP A 157 -12.65 -4.85 19.91
N VAL A 158 -11.78 -5.46 20.73
CA VAL A 158 -10.96 -4.76 21.72
C VAL A 158 -9.59 -4.48 21.13
N CYS A 159 -9.29 -3.20 20.96
CA CYS A 159 -7.99 -2.75 20.44
C CYS A 159 -7.46 -1.59 21.28
N TYR A 160 -6.15 -1.60 21.49
CA TYR A 160 -5.38 -0.53 22.10
C TYR A 160 -4.49 0.12 21.04
N VAL A 161 -4.41 1.44 21.08
CA VAL A 161 -3.66 2.25 20.13
C VAL A 161 -2.74 3.16 20.92
N ALA A 162 -1.43 3.03 20.74
CA ALA A 162 -0.47 3.98 21.29
C ALA A 162 -0.17 5.04 20.24
N ALA A 163 -0.69 6.25 20.47
CA ALA A 163 -0.46 7.40 19.62
C ALA A 163 0.71 8.20 20.16
N MET A 164 1.75 8.35 19.34
CA MET A 164 2.87 9.23 19.66
C MET A 164 2.47 10.70 19.48
N GLY A 165 1.45 10.98 18.65
CA GLY A 165 1.07 12.33 18.28
C GLY A 165 1.96 12.88 17.17
N ARG A 166 1.82 14.18 16.89
CA ARG A 166 2.66 14.88 15.91
C ARG A 166 4.13 14.81 16.36
N LEU A 167 5.02 14.31 15.51
CA LEU A 167 6.46 14.25 15.81
C LEU A 167 7.02 15.59 16.31
N TRP A 168 6.60 16.70 15.70
CA TRP A 168 7.08 18.05 16.01
C TRP A 168 6.08 18.82 16.86
N GLY A 169 6.46 19.05 18.12
CA GLY A 169 5.71 19.88 19.06
C GLY A 169 4.68 19.13 19.91
N PRO A 170 4.10 19.83 20.90
CA PRO A 170 3.05 19.29 21.74
C PRO A 170 1.74 19.15 20.95
N ASN A 171 0.98 18.10 21.23
CA ASN A 171 -0.37 17.92 20.71
C ASN A 171 -1.21 17.11 21.69
N ALA A 172 -2.53 17.33 21.69
CA ALA A 172 -3.45 16.71 22.66
C ALA A 172 -3.71 15.23 22.37
N GLU A 173 -3.39 14.78 21.16
CA GLU A 173 -3.67 13.43 20.67
C GLU A 173 -2.59 12.40 21.04
N ARG A 174 -1.63 12.77 21.88
CA ARG A 174 -0.67 11.83 22.45
C ARG A 174 -1.35 10.97 23.52
N GLY A 175 -1.04 9.69 23.54
CA GLY A 175 -1.47 8.81 24.62
C GLY A 175 -1.88 7.42 24.16
N VAL A 176 -2.52 6.69 25.07
CA VAL A 176 -3.06 5.37 24.78
C VAL A 176 -4.56 5.49 24.63
N TYR A 177 -5.08 4.96 23.53
CA TYR A 177 -6.51 4.86 23.27
C TYR A 177 -6.95 3.42 23.40
N LYS A 178 -8.21 3.23 23.79
CA LYS A 178 -8.86 1.93 23.81
C LYS A 178 -10.22 2.01 23.12
N THR A 179 -10.51 0.98 22.35
CA THR A 179 -11.87 0.63 21.92
C THR A 179 -12.24 -0.76 22.45
N THR A 180 -13.53 -0.98 22.64
CA THR A 180 -14.12 -2.29 22.95
C THR A 180 -15.29 -2.64 22.04
N ASP A 181 -15.50 -1.86 20.97
CA ASP A 181 -16.67 -1.92 20.10
C ASP A 181 -16.30 -1.94 18.61
N GLY A 182 -15.09 -2.43 18.29
CA GLY A 182 -14.61 -2.52 16.91
C GLY A 182 -14.25 -1.17 16.31
N GLY A 183 -13.91 -0.18 17.16
CA GLY A 183 -13.48 1.15 16.74
C GLY A 183 -14.62 2.09 16.41
N LYS A 184 -15.85 1.79 16.84
CA LYS A 184 -16.96 2.76 16.76
C LYS A 184 -16.72 3.91 17.72
N THR A 185 -16.13 3.63 18.87
CA THR A 185 -15.65 4.64 19.81
C THR A 185 -14.24 4.30 20.30
N CYS A 186 -13.39 5.33 20.35
CA CYS A 186 -12.04 5.28 20.90
C CYS A 186 -11.93 6.32 22.01
N ARG A 187 -11.48 5.91 23.20
CA ARG A 187 -11.30 6.80 24.35
C ARG A 187 -9.85 6.80 24.81
N ILE A 188 -9.35 7.98 25.20
CA ILE A 188 -8.05 8.09 25.85
C ILE A 188 -8.10 7.40 27.23
N ARG A 189 -7.02 6.70 27.57
CA ARG A 189 -6.85 5.92 28.81
C ARG A 189 -5.92 6.60 29.78
#